data_AF-C9XXP9-F1
#
_entry.id   AF-C9XXP9-F1
#
_cell.length_a   1.000
_cell.length_b   1.000
_cell.length_c   1.000
_cell.angle_alpha   90.00
_cell.angle_beta   90.00
_cell.angle_gamma   90.00
#
_symmetry.space_group_name_H-M   'P 1'
#
loop_
_entity.id
_entity.type
_entity.pdbx_description
1 polymer ?
#
loop_
_entity_poly.entity_id
_entity_poly.type
_entity_poly.pdbx_seq_one_letter_code
_entity_poly.pdbx_strand_id
1 'polypeptide(L)'
;MFNNKSIYMAAMMMSLSACTTAPKSAPVKSTAPQAASVSAQPSPTPVESMNQLAPVSNDTKSRLERCLAETKHLSDINREKYREQIDTLYRSIKATQYYASISNDLSNIMVDTITPLYQFRVNDACNTISQSLLAELKKGAGLAK
;
A
#
# COMPACT_ATOMS: atom_id res chain seq x y z
N MET A 1 20.36 42.71 -30.51
CA MET A 1 18.97 42.80 -31.02
C MET A 1 18.09 41.95 -30.12
N PHE A 2 17.41 42.59 -29.17
CA PHE A 2 16.33 41.96 -28.39
C PHE A 2 15.05 42.06 -29.19
N ASN A 3 14.26 40.99 -29.26
CA ASN A 3 12.87 41.09 -29.70
C ASN A 3 11.93 40.29 -28.79
N ASN A 4 10.76 40.88 -28.61
CA ASN A 4 9.81 40.67 -27.53
C ASN A 4 8.68 39.70 -27.92
N LYS A 5 8.34 38.78 -27.01
CA LYS A 5 7.03 38.13 -26.75
C LYS A 5 7.35 36.85 -25.97
N SER A 6 6.94 36.65 -24.72
CA SER A 6 5.57 36.77 -24.25
C SER A 6 5.54 37.07 -22.75
N ILE A 7 4.59 37.93 -22.42
CA ILE A 7 4.28 38.45 -21.10
C ILE A 7 3.47 37.41 -20.31
N TYR A 8 3.80 37.37 -19.02
CA TYR A 8 3.10 36.80 -17.88
C TYR A 8 1.57 36.72 -18.00
N MET A 9 1.01 35.59 -17.55
CA MET A 9 -0.35 35.50 -17.00
C MET A 9 -0.29 34.66 -15.72
N ALA A 10 -0.33 35.37 -14.60
CA ALA A 10 -0.62 34.83 -13.29
C ALA A 10 -2.15 34.77 -13.08
N ALA A 11 -2.66 33.65 -12.58
CA ALA A 11 -3.91 33.48 -11.82
C ALA A 11 -4.07 31.96 -11.62
N MET A 12 -3.79 31.33 -10.48
CA MET A 12 -4.32 31.57 -9.14
C MET A 12 -5.83 31.80 -9.13
N MET A 13 -6.61 30.71 -9.19
CA MET A 13 -7.85 30.59 -8.43
C MET A 13 -8.08 29.13 -8.03
N MET A 14 -7.85 28.88 -6.74
CA MET A 14 -8.34 27.73 -6.00
C MET A 14 -9.83 27.95 -5.73
N SER A 15 -10.68 27.00 -6.12
CA SER A 15 -12.08 26.96 -5.69
C SER A 15 -12.47 25.52 -5.36
N LEU A 16 -12.15 25.13 -4.12
CA LEU A 16 -12.77 23.97 -3.48
C LEU A 16 -13.74 24.51 -2.43
N SER A 17 -15.02 24.40 -2.79
CA SER A 17 -16.17 24.80 -2.01
C SER A 17 -16.19 24.12 -0.63
N ALA A 18 -16.20 24.92 0.43
CA ALA A 18 -16.47 24.47 1.79
C ALA A 18 -17.98 24.32 1.99
N CYS A 19 -18.47 23.09 2.18
CA CYS A 19 -19.78 22.85 2.77
C CYS A 19 -19.66 22.94 4.29
N THR A 20 -20.23 23.99 4.89
CA THR A 20 -20.41 24.10 6.34
C THR A 20 -21.87 23.81 6.67
N THR A 21 -22.12 22.74 7.40
CA THR A 21 -23.40 22.51 8.09
C THR A 21 -23.08 22.18 9.55
N ALA A 22 -23.42 23.14 10.42
CA ALA A 22 -23.36 22.96 11.86
C ALA A 22 -24.62 22.26 12.36
N PRO A 23 -24.49 21.38 13.37
CA PRO A 23 -25.49 21.32 14.42
C PRO A 23 -24.87 21.48 15.81
N LYS A 24 -25.34 22.55 16.48
CA LYS A 24 -25.75 22.65 17.88
C LYS A 24 -25.00 21.80 18.93
N SER A 25 -24.25 22.51 19.77
CA SER A 25 -23.58 22.03 20.98
C SER A 25 -24.52 21.32 21.96
N ALA A 26 -24.08 20.17 22.47
CA ALA A 26 -24.51 19.59 23.73
C ALA A 26 -23.28 19.45 24.66
N PRO A 27 -23.40 19.68 25.97
CA PRO A 27 -22.27 19.60 26.88
C PRO A 27 -21.99 18.13 27.27
N VAL A 28 -20.80 17.62 26.96
CA VAL A 28 -20.33 16.32 27.49
C VAL A 28 -19.28 16.57 28.57
N LYS A 29 -19.60 16.07 29.75
CA LYS A 29 -18.85 16.14 31.01
C LYS A 29 -17.47 15.48 30.87
N SER A 30 -16.42 16.24 31.17
CA SER A 30 -15.03 15.78 31.21
C SER A 30 -14.83 14.73 32.31
N THR A 31 -14.33 13.55 31.94
CA THR A 31 -13.78 12.55 32.88
C THR A 31 -12.39 12.16 32.38
N ALA A 32 -11.42 12.18 33.30
CA ALA A 32 -9.98 12.11 33.06
C ALA A 32 -9.47 10.81 32.40
N PRO A 33 -8.25 10.79 31.81
CA PRO A 33 -7.64 9.56 31.31
C PRO A 33 -6.94 8.80 32.44
N GLN A 34 -7.34 7.55 32.66
CA GLN A 34 -6.57 6.59 33.44
C GLN A 34 -5.46 6.00 32.56
N ALA A 35 -4.22 6.11 33.06
CA ALA A 35 -3.06 5.42 32.52
C ALA A 35 -3.20 3.91 32.75
N ALA A 36 -3.09 3.12 31.68
CA ALA A 36 -2.89 1.68 31.77
C ALA A 36 -1.62 1.31 31.00
N SER A 37 -0.76 0.62 31.72
CA SER A 37 0.61 0.19 31.43
C SER A 37 0.72 -0.74 30.23
N VAL A 38 1.73 -0.47 29.40
CA VAL A 38 2.19 -1.31 28.29
C VAL A 38 2.84 -2.58 28.87
N SER A 39 2.39 -3.76 28.44
CA SER A 39 3.15 -5.00 28.60
C SER A 39 3.70 -5.42 27.25
N ALA A 40 5.01 -5.61 27.19
CA ALA A 40 5.76 -5.91 25.98
C ALA A 40 5.42 -7.32 25.46
N GLN A 41 4.78 -7.39 24.29
CA GLN A 41 4.53 -8.65 23.60
C GLN A 41 5.52 -8.79 22.43
N PRO A 42 6.20 -9.95 22.28
CA PRO A 42 7.21 -10.15 21.25
C PRO A 42 6.60 -10.09 19.85
N SER A 43 7.27 -9.36 18.97
CA SER A 43 6.89 -9.12 17.57
C SER A 43 6.88 -10.44 16.78
N PRO A 44 5.75 -10.87 16.19
CA PRO A 44 5.71 -12.01 15.30
C PRO A 44 6.44 -11.69 13.98
N THR A 45 7.10 -12.69 13.42
CA THR A 45 7.79 -12.57 12.13
C THR A 45 6.78 -12.35 11.00
N PRO A 46 7.17 -11.67 9.90
CA PRO A 46 6.25 -11.23 8.84
C PRO A 46 5.45 -12.34 8.13
N VAL A 47 5.82 -13.61 8.35
CA VAL A 47 5.24 -14.78 7.68
C VAL A 47 4.09 -15.39 8.48
N GLU A 48 4.13 -15.30 9.80
CA GLU A 48 3.10 -15.86 10.70
C GLU A 48 1.79 -15.06 10.64
N SER A 49 1.90 -13.74 10.45
CA SER A 49 0.76 -12.80 10.49
C SER A 49 -0.19 -12.91 9.30
N MET A 50 0.11 -13.74 8.29
CA MET A 50 -0.71 -13.87 7.07
C MET A 50 -1.72 -15.03 7.11
N ASN A 51 -1.67 -15.90 8.12
CA ASN A 51 -2.56 -17.06 8.25
C ASN A 51 -3.94 -16.74 8.86
N GLN A 52 -4.23 -15.49 9.21
CA GLN A 52 -5.43 -15.10 9.98
C GLN A 52 -6.53 -14.39 9.18
N LEU A 53 -6.46 -14.38 7.84
CA LEU A 53 -7.65 -14.10 7.03
C LEU A 53 -8.32 -15.40 6.57
N ALA A 54 -9.63 -15.30 6.27
CA ALA A 54 -10.47 -16.24 5.52
C ALA A 54 -9.68 -17.19 4.60
N PRO A 55 -10.10 -18.45 4.40
CA PRO A 55 -9.24 -19.56 3.98
C PRO A 55 -8.29 -19.11 2.88
N VAL A 56 -7.05 -18.84 3.28
CA VAL A 56 -5.97 -18.52 2.37
C VAL A 56 -5.79 -19.78 1.54
N SER A 57 -6.32 -19.77 0.32
CA SER A 57 -6.06 -20.85 -0.62
C SER A 57 -4.54 -20.99 -0.74
N ASN A 58 -4.03 -22.22 -0.79
CA ASN A 58 -2.60 -22.47 -0.95
C ASN A 58 -2.02 -21.70 -2.16
N ASP A 59 -2.85 -21.43 -3.16
CA ASP A 59 -2.57 -20.57 -4.30
C ASP A 59 -2.16 -19.13 -3.93
N THR A 60 -2.82 -18.51 -2.95
CA THR A 60 -2.58 -17.11 -2.58
C THR A 60 -1.20 -16.94 -1.95
N LYS A 61 -0.82 -17.86 -1.05
CA LYS A 61 0.52 -17.91 -0.45
C LYS A 61 1.59 -18.12 -1.52
N SER A 62 1.39 -19.12 -2.40
CA SER A 62 2.33 -19.42 -3.49
C SER A 62 2.52 -18.24 -4.45
N ARG A 63 1.46 -17.50 -4.77
CA ARG A 63 1.53 -16.31 -5.62
C ARG A 63 2.35 -15.20 -4.99
N LEU A 64 2.19 -14.95 -3.69
CA LEU A 64 2.98 -13.96 -2.98
C LEU A 64 4.46 -14.37 -2.89
N GLU A 65 4.76 -15.64 -2.57
CA GLU A 65 6.13 -16.14 -2.51
C GLU A 65 6.86 -15.96 -3.85
N ARG A 66 6.18 -16.29 -4.96
CA ARG A 66 6.70 -16.04 -6.31
C ARG A 66 6.97 -14.55 -6.54
N CYS A 67 6.01 -13.69 -6.20
CA CYS A 67 6.15 -12.25 -6.33
C CYS A 67 7.35 -11.69 -5.54
N LEU A 68 7.60 -12.19 -4.33
CA LEU A 68 8.77 -11.80 -3.53
C LEU A 68 10.08 -12.28 -4.16
N ALA A 69 10.10 -13.49 -4.74
CA ALA A 69 11.26 -13.99 -5.48
C ALA A 69 11.54 -13.14 -6.73
N GLU A 70 10.51 -12.78 -7.49
CA GLU A 70 10.62 -11.88 -8.65
C GLU A 70 11.12 -10.49 -8.24
N THR A 71 10.62 -9.96 -7.13
CA THR A 71 11.06 -8.68 -6.56
C THR A 71 12.55 -8.71 -6.22
N LYS A 72 13.02 -9.81 -5.62
CA LYS A 72 14.44 -10.00 -5.34
C LYS A 72 15.26 -9.98 -6.63
N HIS A 73 14.84 -10.73 -7.64
CA HIS A 73 15.54 -10.75 -8.93
C HIS A 73 15.57 -9.35 -9.59
N LEU A 74 14.44 -8.65 -9.58
CA LEU A 74 14.34 -7.29 -10.13
C LEU A 74 15.26 -6.31 -9.39
N SER A 75 15.35 -6.43 -8.05
CA SER A 75 16.27 -5.64 -7.22
C SER A 75 17.74 -5.95 -7.53
N ASP A 76 18.06 -7.22 -7.76
CA ASP A 76 19.43 -7.66 -8.07
C ASP A 76 19.89 -7.15 -9.46
N ILE A 77 18.95 -6.89 -10.40
CA ILE A 77 19.24 -6.26 -11.69
C ILE A 77 19.56 -4.76 -11.54
N ASN A 78 18.65 -3.98 -10.95
CA ASN A 78 18.85 -2.55 -10.74
C ASN A 78 17.91 -1.99 -9.67
N ARG A 79 18.31 -2.11 -8.40
CA ARG A 79 17.50 -1.64 -7.26
C ARG A 79 17.06 -0.18 -7.35
N GLU A 80 17.94 0.73 -7.79
CA GLU A 80 17.61 2.16 -7.82
C GLU A 80 16.50 2.46 -8.83
N LYS A 81 16.55 1.83 -10.00
CA LYS A 81 15.53 1.97 -11.04
C LYS A 81 14.16 1.46 -10.60
N TYR A 82 14.11 0.38 -9.82
CA TYR A 82 12.85 -0.27 -9.42
C TYR A 82 12.40 0.06 -7.99
N ARG A 83 13.10 0.98 -7.32
CA ARG A 83 12.87 1.30 -5.90
C ARG A 83 11.41 1.59 -5.59
N GLU A 84 10.76 2.43 -6.39
CA GLU A 84 9.36 2.83 -6.15
C GLU A 84 8.38 1.65 -6.21
N GLN A 85 8.55 0.76 -7.19
CA GLN A 85 7.70 -0.42 -7.37
C GLN A 85 7.90 -1.41 -6.20
N ILE A 86 9.16 -1.64 -5.83
CA ILE A 86 9.55 -2.50 -4.70
C ILE A 86 8.97 -1.95 -3.40
N ASP A 87 9.14 -0.65 -3.14
CA ASP A 87 8.62 0.01 -1.95
C ASP A 87 7.09 -0.06 -1.90
N THR A 88 6.42 0.08 -3.05
CA THR A 88 4.96 -0.02 -3.16
C THR A 88 4.47 -1.42 -2.82
N LEU A 89 5.13 -2.47 -3.31
CA LEU A 89 4.81 -3.85 -2.91
C LEU A 89 4.92 -4.02 -1.39
N TYR A 90 6.04 -3.63 -0.78
CA TYR A 90 6.23 -3.81 0.66
C TYR A 90 5.27 -2.97 1.50
N ARG A 91 4.90 -1.76 1.05
CA ARG A 91 3.86 -0.96 1.70
C ARG A 91 2.50 -1.65 1.64
N SER A 92 2.12 -2.19 0.48
CA SER A 92 0.87 -2.94 0.32
C SER A 92 0.83 -4.17 1.22
N ILE A 93 1.92 -4.95 1.28
CA ILE A 93 2.03 -6.12 2.16
C ILE A 93 1.87 -5.72 3.63
N LYS A 94 2.60 -4.70 4.09
CA LYS A 94 2.50 -4.22 5.49
C LYS A 94 1.10 -3.74 5.84
N ALA A 95 0.45 -3.02 4.93
CA ALA A 95 -0.91 -2.53 5.16
C ALA A 95 -1.91 -3.70 5.23
N THR A 96 -1.74 -4.72 4.38
CA THR A 96 -2.54 -5.95 4.44
C THR A 96 -2.31 -6.74 5.73
N GLN A 97 -1.06 -6.84 6.20
CA GLN A 97 -0.73 -7.49 7.48
C GLN A 97 -1.35 -6.73 8.67
N TYR A 98 -1.28 -5.40 8.65
CA TYR A 98 -1.94 -4.59 9.67
C TYR A 98 -3.46 -4.81 9.65
N TYR A 99 -4.08 -4.79 8.47
CA TYR A 99 -5.50 -5.10 8.33
C TYR A 99 -5.86 -6.50 8.87
N ALA A 100 -5.06 -7.51 8.54
CA ALA A 100 -5.21 -8.87 9.06
C ALA A 100 -5.26 -8.92 10.58
N SER A 101 -4.40 -8.13 11.24
CA SER A 101 -4.29 -8.13 12.70
C SER A 101 -5.51 -7.55 13.40
N ILE A 102 -6.30 -6.71 12.72
CA ILE A 102 -7.49 -6.07 13.29
C ILE A 102 -8.80 -6.59 12.70
N SER A 103 -8.76 -7.43 11.67
CA SER A 103 -9.96 -7.80 10.90
C SER A 103 -10.98 -8.58 11.72
N ASN A 104 -10.53 -9.30 12.76
CA ASN A 104 -11.41 -10.03 13.68
C ASN A 104 -12.24 -9.10 14.59
N ASP A 105 -11.81 -7.84 14.76
CA ASP A 105 -12.51 -6.84 15.58
C ASP A 105 -13.46 -5.96 14.74
N LEU A 106 -13.49 -6.15 13.42
CA LEU A 106 -14.34 -5.40 12.50
C LEU A 106 -15.68 -6.12 12.28
N SER A 107 -16.70 -5.36 11.90
CA SER A 107 -17.97 -5.95 11.46
C SER A 107 -17.79 -6.73 10.16
N ASN A 108 -18.59 -7.77 9.95
CA ASN A 108 -18.53 -8.57 8.71
C ASN A 108 -18.69 -7.72 7.44
N ILE A 109 -19.58 -6.71 7.46
CA ILE A 109 -19.75 -5.77 6.33
C ILE A 109 -18.44 -5.03 6.03
N MET A 110 -17.72 -4.59 7.06
CA MET A 110 -16.41 -3.95 6.90
C MET A 110 -15.38 -4.93 6.37
N VAL A 111 -15.36 -6.18 6.86
CA VAL A 111 -14.45 -7.22 6.38
C VAL A 111 -14.68 -7.51 4.89
N ASP A 112 -15.94 -7.70 4.49
CA ASP A 112 -16.34 -7.98 3.11
C ASP A 112 -16.03 -6.82 2.16
N THR A 113 -16.09 -5.59 2.67
CA THR A 113 -15.78 -4.38 1.88
C THR A 113 -14.28 -4.13 1.75
N ILE A 114 -13.52 -4.34 2.83
CA ILE A 114 -12.12 -3.91 2.93
C ILE A 114 -11.15 -5.00 2.50
N THR A 115 -11.46 -6.28 2.74
CA THR A 115 -10.60 -7.41 2.33
C THR A 115 -10.24 -7.35 0.84
N PRO A 116 -11.20 -7.14 -0.10
CA PRO A 116 -10.88 -7.10 -1.52
C PRO A 116 -9.91 -5.97 -1.90
N LEU A 117 -9.96 -4.82 -1.22
CA LEU A 117 -9.05 -3.70 -1.46
C LEU A 117 -7.60 -4.09 -1.17
N TYR A 118 -7.34 -4.72 -0.02
CA TYR A 118 -5.99 -5.13 0.36
C TYR A 118 -5.46 -6.27 -0.51
N GLN A 119 -6.33 -7.22 -0.87
CA GLN A 119 -5.98 -8.27 -1.84
C GLN A 119 -5.61 -7.68 -3.20
N PHE A 120 -6.41 -6.75 -3.71
CA PHE A 120 -6.15 -6.06 -4.97
C PHE A 120 -4.82 -5.32 -4.94
N ARG A 121 -4.53 -4.53 -3.90
CA ARG A 121 -3.29 -3.76 -3.78
C ARG A 121 -2.02 -4.61 -3.81
N VAL A 122 -2.05 -5.78 -3.17
CA VAL A 122 -0.91 -6.72 -3.21
C VAL A 122 -0.80 -7.33 -4.60
N ASN A 123 -1.91 -7.79 -5.18
CA ASN A 123 -1.92 -8.42 -6.50
C ASN A 123 -1.46 -7.46 -7.61
N ASP A 124 -1.89 -6.20 -7.56
CA ASP A 124 -1.52 -5.16 -8.53
C ASP A 124 -0.03 -4.80 -8.45
N ALA A 125 0.50 -4.65 -7.23
CA ALA A 125 1.92 -4.43 -7.01
C ALA A 125 2.76 -5.63 -7.50
N CYS A 126 2.32 -6.85 -7.23
CA CYS A 126 2.98 -8.06 -7.74
C CYS A 126 2.97 -8.12 -9.27
N ASN A 127 1.83 -7.85 -9.90
CA ASN A 127 1.75 -7.80 -11.36
C ASN A 127 2.71 -6.77 -11.96
N THR A 128 2.85 -5.59 -11.33
CA THR A 128 3.82 -4.56 -11.74
C THR A 128 5.26 -5.06 -11.67
N ILE A 129 5.62 -5.81 -10.62
CA ILE A 129 6.93 -6.45 -10.49
C ILE A 129 7.15 -7.48 -11.60
N SER A 130 6.19 -8.39 -11.82
CA SER A 130 6.29 -9.43 -12.85
C SER A 130 6.51 -8.83 -14.24
N GLN A 131 5.74 -7.79 -14.58
CA GLN A 131 5.86 -7.10 -15.86
C GLN A 131 7.23 -6.42 -16.03
N SER A 132 7.75 -5.81 -14.96
CA SER A 132 9.05 -5.16 -14.97
C SER A 132 10.19 -6.16 -15.11
N LEU A 133 10.10 -7.32 -14.45
CA LEU A 133 11.06 -8.41 -14.57
C LEU A 133 11.06 -9.00 -15.98
N LEU A 134 9.88 -9.29 -16.54
CA LEU A 134 9.74 -9.78 -17.92
C LEU A 134 10.34 -8.79 -18.94
N ALA A 135 10.18 -7.49 -18.71
CA ALA A 135 10.77 -6.46 -19.56
C ALA A 135 12.31 -6.49 -19.52
N GLU A 136 12.93 -6.73 -18.37
CA GLU A 136 14.40 -6.85 -18.27
C GLU A 136 14.92 -8.16 -18.85
N LEU A 137 14.21 -9.28 -18.61
CA LEU A 137 14.55 -10.56 -19.21
C LEU A 137 14.51 -10.49 -20.74
N LYS A 138 13.51 -9.82 -21.31
CA LYS A 138 13.41 -9.60 -22.77
C LYS A 138 14.59 -8.77 -23.30
N LYS A 139 15.05 -7.77 -22.55
CA LYS A 139 16.23 -6.97 -22.92
C LYS A 139 17.49 -7.82 -22.87
N GLY A 140 17.70 -8.58 -21.79
CA GLY A 140 18.85 -9.48 -21.65
C GLY A 140 18.90 -10.54 -22.75
N ALA A 141 17.76 -11.13 -23.10
CA ALA A 141 17.66 -12.12 -24.19
C ALA A 141 17.87 -11.50 -25.59
N GLY A 142 17.48 -10.23 -25.78
CA GLY A 142 17.66 -9.50 -27.04
C GLY A 142 19.09 -8.96 -27.26
N LEU A 143 19.87 -8.81 -26.19
CA LEU A 143 21.27 -8.36 -26.22
C LEU A 143 22.27 -9.51 -26.44
N ALA A 144 21.82 -10.77 -26.40
CA ALA A 144 22.65 -11.94 -26.65
C ALA A 144 22.85 -12.25 -28.15
N LYS A 145 22.84 -11.23 -29.02
CA LYS A 145 22.89 -11.38 -30.47
C LYS A 145 23.92 -10.47 -31.11
#